data_AF-A0A2V7E5X5-F1
#
_entry.id   AF-A0A2V7E5X5-F1
#
_cell.length_a   1.000
_cell.length_b   1.000
_cell.length_c   1.000
_cell.angle_alpha   90.00
_cell.angle_beta   90.00
_cell.angle_gamma   90.00
#
_symmetry.space_group_name_H-M   'P 1'
#
loop_
_entity.id
_entity.type
_entity.pdbx_description
1 polymer ?
#
loop_
_entity_poly.entity_id
_entity_poly.type
_entity_poly.pdbx_seq_one_letter_code
_entity_poly.pdbx_strand_id
1 'polypeptide(L)'
;MTARSERLLSALEVEITNVSKLEHVLARTRVVLREHATRLRLGEDAEIVMTGLRFNVPAETSLSLLERVDPVLSLGFADGSEDAI
;
A
#
# COMPACT_ATOMS: atom_id res chain seq x y z
N MET A 1 24.30 21.78 26.77
CA MET A 1 24.24 20.61 25.87
C MET A 1 25.45 20.64 24.94
N THR A 2 25.84 19.52 24.33
CA THR A 2 26.92 19.54 23.32
C THR A 2 26.34 19.79 21.93
N ALA A 3 27.09 20.45 21.05
CA ALA A 3 26.68 20.65 19.65
C ALA A 3 26.39 19.34 18.89
N ARG A 4 26.93 18.20 19.36
CA ARG A 4 26.59 16.87 18.83
C ARG A 4 25.21 16.41 19.31
N SER A 5 24.90 16.60 20.59
CA SER A 5 23.60 16.25 21.18
C SER A 5 22.46 17.05 20.57
N GLU A 6 22.67 18.35 20.30
CA GLU A 6 21.67 19.21 19.65
C GLU A 6 21.37 18.78 18.21
N ARG A 7 22.42 18.47 17.43
CA ARG A 7 22.25 17.94 16.06
C ARG A 7 21.51 16.62 16.03
N LEU A 8 21.81 15.71 16.97
CA LEU A 8 21.12 14.44 17.08
C LEU A 8 19.64 14.64 17.44
N LEU A 9 19.33 15.51 18.42
CA LEU A 9 17.96 15.80 18.81
C LEU A 9 17.14 16.33 17.62
N SER A 10 17.67 17.30 16.88
CA SER A 10 17.00 17.86 15.71
C SER A 10 16.77 16.80 14.61
N ALA A 11 17.75 15.92 14.36
CA ALA A 11 17.58 14.82 13.41
C ALA A 11 16.47 13.86 13.85
N LEU A 12 16.38 13.54 15.13
CA LEU A 12 15.31 12.68 15.67
C LEU A 12 13.92 13.33 15.54
N GLU A 13 13.79 14.63 15.80
CA GLU A 13 12.52 15.36 15.64
C GLU A 13 12.04 15.37 14.18
N VAL A 14 12.97 15.51 13.23
CA VAL A 14 12.67 15.39 11.79
C VAL A 14 12.17 13.98 11.45
N GLU A 15 12.85 12.94 11.93
CA GLU A 15 12.43 11.57 11.68
C GLU A 15 11.08 11.23 12.32
N ILE A 16 10.81 11.71 13.54
CA ILE A 16 9.48 11.58 14.18
C ILE A 16 8.39 12.21 13.30
N THR A 17 8.68 13.38 12.73
CA THR A 17 7.75 14.06 11.82
C THR A 17 7.55 13.28 10.53
N ASN A 18 8.62 12.70 9.98
CA ASN A 18 8.55 11.87 8.78
C ASN A 18 7.72 10.60 9.02
N VAL A 19 7.96 9.91 10.14
CA VAL A 19 7.18 8.72 10.55
C VAL A 19 5.71 9.08 10.73
N SER A 20 5.39 10.19 11.41
CA SER A 20 4.01 10.64 11.60
C SER A 20 3.28 10.87 10.26
N LYS A 21 3.98 11.40 9.24
CA LYS A 21 3.41 11.56 7.89
C LYS A 21 3.13 10.21 7.23
N LEU A 22 4.05 9.26 7.36
CA LEU A 22 3.87 7.90 6.83
C LEU A 22 2.69 7.21 7.49
N GLU A 23 2.55 7.31 8.81
CA GLU A 23 1.40 6.78 9.55
C GLU A 23 0.09 7.36 9.07
N HIS A 24 0.04 8.68 8.82
CA HIS A 24 -1.14 9.34 8.26
C HIS A 24 -1.50 8.81 6.88
N VAL A 25 -0.51 8.66 5.98
CA VAL A 25 -0.72 8.08 4.64
C VAL A 25 -1.25 6.66 4.76
N LEU A 26 -0.63 5.80 5.59
CA LEU A 26 -1.06 4.42 5.81
C LEU A 26 -2.48 4.34 6.38
N ALA A 27 -2.84 5.22 7.33
CA ALA A 27 -4.17 5.28 7.90
C ALA A 27 -5.22 5.64 6.84
N ARG A 28 -4.95 6.66 6.01
CA ARG A 28 -5.84 7.04 4.89
C ARG A 28 -5.98 5.92 3.86
N THR A 29 -4.87 5.32 3.44
CA THR A 29 -4.87 4.18 2.50
C THR A 29 -5.72 3.03 3.03
N ARG A 30 -5.60 2.69 4.32
CA ARG A 30 -6.40 1.63 4.95
C ARG A 30 -7.92 1.91 4.88
N VAL A 31 -8.33 3.17 5.07
CA VAL A 31 -9.75 3.56 4.97
C VAL A 31 -10.25 3.36 3.55
N VAL A 32 -9.53 3.88 2.55
CA VAL A 32 -9.88 3.73 1.12
C VAL A 32 -9.99 2.26 0.72
N LEU A 33 -9.02 1.42 1.13
CA LEU A 33 -9.07 -0.02 0.85
C LEU A 33 -10.30 -0.69 1.45
N ARG A 34 -10.68 -0.33 2.69
CA ARG A 34 -11.88 -0.87 3.35
C ARG A 34 -13.16 -0.44 2.66
N GLU A 35 -13.23 0.81 2.23
CA GLU A 35 -14.37 1.34 1.48
C GLU A 35 -14.56 0.58 0.17
N HIS A 36 -13.50 0.46 -0.64
CA HIS A 36 -13.55 -0.28 -1.90
C HIS A 36 -13.83 -1.78 -1.72
N ALA A 37 -13.26 -2.41 -0.70
CA ALA A 37 -13.60 -3.79 -0.36
C ALA A 37 -15.09 -3.94 0.03
N THR A 38 -15.68 -2.94 0.68
CA THR A 38 -17.10 -2.92 1.00
C THR A 38 -17.95 -2.75 -0.25
N ARG A 39 -17.57 -1.86 -1.17
CA ARG A 39 -18.27 -1.67 -2.45
C ARG A 39 -18.27 -2.95 -3.31
N LEU A 40 -17.14 -3.66 -3.39
CA LEU A 40 -17.07 -4.98 -4.04
C LEU A 40 -18.02 -5.99 -3.42
N ARG A 41 -18.10 -6.06 -2.07
CA ARG A 41 -19.04 -6.95 -1.37
C ARG A 41 -20.50 -6.63 -1.64
N LEU A 42 -20.81 -5.37 -1.97
CA LEU A 42 -22.14 -4.92 -2.34
C LEU A 42 -22.45 -5.13 -3.84
N GLY A 43 -21.53 -5.73 -4.60
CA GLY A 43 -21.73 -6.05 -6.01
C GLY A 43 -21.29 -4.96 -6.99
N GLU A 44 -20.48 -4.00 -6.55
CA GLU A 44 -19.90 -3.04 -7.49
C GLU A 44 -18.91 -3.70 -8.46
N ASP A 45 -18.90 -3.18 -9.69
CA ASP A 45 -17.99 -3.60 -10.75
C ASP A 45 -16.51 -3.44 -10.37
N ALA A 46 -15.72 -4.49 -10.65
CA ALA A 46 -14.32 -4.55 -10.26
C ALA A 46 -13.43 -3.53 -10.99
N GLU A 47 -13.74 -3.21 -12.25
CA GLU A 47 -12.98 -2.20 -13.03
C GLU A 47 -13.20 -0.80 -12.46
N ILE A 48 -14.43 -0.50 -12.02
CA ILE A 48 -14.73 0.76 -11.32
C ILE A 48 -13.93 0.85 -10.01
N VAL A 49 -13.89 -0.23 -9.24
CA VAL A 49 -13.14 -0.28 -7.99
C VAL A 49 -11.64 -0.15 -8.22
N MET A 50 -11.07 -0.88 -9.20
CA MET A 50 -9.65 -0.79 -9.56
C MET A 50 -9.28 0.61 -10.04
N THR A 51 -10.13 1.23 -10.84
CA THR A 51 -9.94 2.62 -11.27
C THR A 51 -9.93 3.57 -10.06
N GLY A 52 -10.89 3.42 -9.13
CA GLY A 52 -10.95 4.21 -7.91
C GLY A 52 -9.70 4.04 -7.02
N LEU A 53 -9.20 2.82 -6.88
CA LEU A 53 -7.98 2.54 -6.13
C LEU A 53 -6.78 3.25 -6.73
N ARG A 54 -6.57 3.18 -8.04
CA ARG A 54 -5.43 3.84 -8.74
C ARG A 54 -5.34 5.34 -8.50
N PHE A 55 -6.46 6.01 -8.22
CA PHE A 55 -6.49 7.45 -7.94
C PHE A 55 -6.33 7.80 -6.46
N ASN A 56 -6.71 6.89 -5.54
CA ASN A 56 -6.89 7.22 -4.13
C ASN A 56 -5.89 6.54 -3.18
N VAL A 57 -5.13 5.54 -3.64
CA VAL A 57 -4.07 4.89 -2.85
C VAL A 57 -2.68 5.14 -3.46
N PRO A 58 -1.59 5.05 -2.66
CA PRO A 58 -0.23 5.16 -3.19
C PRO A 58 0.03 4.22 -4.38
N ALA A 59 0.90 4.65 -5.29
CA ALA A 59 1.17 3.93 -6.54
C ALA A 59 1.67 2.51 -6.27
N GLU A 60 2.53 2.33 -5.27
CA GLU A 60 3.07 1.03 -4.86
C GLU A 60 1.95 0.11 -4.36
N THR A 61 0.99 0.65 -3.61
CA THR A 61 -0.17 -0.12 -3.13
C THR A 61 -1.07 -0.54 -4.29
N SER A 62 -1.34 0.37 -5.24
CA SER A 62 -2.14 0.07 -6.42
C SER A 62 -1.49 -1.01 -7.30
N LEU A 63 -0.18 -0.91 -7.51
CA LEU A 63 0.60 -1.85 -8.31
C LEU A 63 0.62 -3.23 -7.66
N SER A 64 0.93 -3.33 -6.36
CA SER A 64 0.90 -4.62 -5.65
C SER A 64 -0.49 -5.24 -5.58
N LEU A 65 -1.57 -4.45 -5.65
CA LEU A 65 -2.92 -5.00 -5.77
C LEU A 65 -3.15 -5.59 -7.17
N LEU A 66 -2.75 -4.86 -8.22
CA LEU A 66 -2.87 -5.30 -9.61
C LEU A 66 -2.13 -6.63 -9.84
N GLU A 67 -0.91 -6.75 -9.32
CA GLU A 67 -0.10 -7.98 -9.41
C GLU A 67 -0.79 -9.22 -8.82
N ARG A 68 -1.63 -9.03 -7.79
CA ARG A 68 -2.36 -10.12 -7.10
C ARG A 68 -3.65 -10.52 -7.80
N VAL A 69 -4.21 -9.65 -8.64
CA VAL A 69 -5.50 -9.90 -9.32
C VAL A 69 -5.32 -10.20 -10.80
N ASP A 70 -4.23 -9.75 -11.41
CA ASP A 70 -3.93 -10.06 -12.81
C ASP A 70 -3.11 -11.36 -12.87
N PRO A 71 -3.68 -12.48 -13.36
CA PRO A 71 -2.99 -13.76 -13.46
C PRO A 71 -1.77 -13.71 -14.38
N VAL A 72 -1.70 -12.79 -15.35
CA VAL A 72 -0.52 -12.60 -16.22
C VAL A 72 0.63 -12.01 -15.42
N LEU A 73 0.34 -11.17 -14.43
CA LEU A 73 1.34 -10.58 -13.53
C LEU A 73 1.61 -11.46 -12.29
N SER A 74 0.68 -12.33 -11.90
CA SER A 74 0.81 -13.27 -10.77
C SER A 74 1.77 -14.45 -11.04
N LEU A 75 2.11 -14.75 -12.30
CA LEU A 75 3.01 -15.85 -12.69
C LEU A 75 4.45 -15.71 -12.17
N GLY A 76 4.82 -14.56 -11.59
CA GLY A 76 6.14 -14.35 -10.97
C GLY A 76 6.32 -14.99 -9.58
N PHE A 77 5.26 -15.57 -8.99
CA PHE A 77 5.31 -16.22 -7.65
C PHE A 77 4.92 -17.71 -7.65
N ALA A 78 4.57 -18.28 -8.81
CA ALA A 78 4.19 -19.68 -8.95
C ALA A 78 5.29 -20.48 -9.67
N ASP A 79 6.50 -20.46 -9.14
CA ASP A 79 7.47 -21.53 -9.37
C ASP A 79 7.53 -22.39 -8.11
N GLY A 80 6.85 -23.54 -8.14
CA GLY A 80 6.91 -24.52 -7.04
C GLY A 80 5.61 -25.27 -6.75
N SER A 81 5.21 -26.16 -7.65
CA SER A 81 4.50 -27.45 -7.44
C SER A 81 3.94 -27.85 -8.81
N GLU A 82 4.72 -28.54 -9.65
CA GLU A 82 4.86 -30.00 -9.60
C GLU A 82 3.49 -30.67 -9.37
N ASP A 83 2.80 -30.96 -10.46
CA ASP A 83 2.27 -32.31 -10.67
C ASP A 83 2.05 -32.52 -12.17
N ALA A 84 2.97 -33.28 -12.74
CA ALA A 84 2.81 -33.95 -14.02
C ALA A 84 2.00 -35.22 -13.80
N ILE A 85 0.80 -35.30 -14.40
CA ILE A 85 0.25 -36.54 -14.99
C ILE A 85 -0.54 -36.15 -16.24
#